data_AF-A0A7X8XDR1-F1
#
_entry.id   AF-A0A7X8XDR1-F1
#
_cell.length_a   1.000
_cell.length_b   1.000
_cell.length_c   1.000
_cell.angle_alpha   90.00
_cell.angle_beta   90.00
_cell.angle_gamma   90.00
#
_symmetry.space_group_name_H-M   'P 1'
#
loop_
_entity.id
_entity.type
_entity.pdbx_description
1 polymer ?
#
loop_
_entity_poly.entity_id
_entity_poly.type
_entity_poly.pdbx_seq_one_letter_code
_entity_poly.pdbx_strand_id
1 'polypeptide(L)'
;MSTTKQLLNCLLEFPEGDSLWRNSKDFSSRLHPESALLGKSRARDLVLNVLLPAIAARAEQEDGENSPTALLALQAWMELPPGQDNHLFREACHRFLVPPSRAKEILKKAYHQQGLLDIYQNFCLALSHDCFSCPFISAPDVMHQ
;
A
#
# COMPACT_ATOMS: atom_id res chain seq x y z
N MET A 1 -16.11 2.69 -21.22
CA MET A 1 -14.87 2.34 -20.51
C MET A 1 -14.88 3.06 -19.17
N SER A 2 -14.74 2.33 -18.07
CA SER A 2 -14.60 2.95 -16.75
C SER A 2 -13.20 3.56 -16.63
N THR A 3 -13.10 4.78 -16.09
CA THR A 3 -11.81 5.45 -15.85
C THR A 3 -11.23 5.05 -14.49
N THR A 4 -9.92 5.23 -14.30
CA THR A 4 -9.25 5.01 -13.00
C THR A 4 -9.93 5.81 -11.88
N LYS A 5 -10.26 7.07 -12.15
CA LYS A 5 -11.00 7.95 -11.24
C LYS A 5 -12.37 7.40 -10.84
N GLN A 6 -13.13 6.87 -11.80
CA GLN A 6 -14.45 6.28 -11.52
C GLN A 6 -14.32 5.02 -10.66
N LEU A 7 -13.35 4.16 -10.97
CA LEU A 7 -13.06 2.97 -10.17
C LEU A 7 -12.65 3.34 -8.74
N LEU A 8 -11.72 4.29 -8.58
CA LEU A 8 -11.27 4.74 -7.27
C LEU A 8 -12.40 5.38 -6.45
N ASN A 9 -13.24 6.20 -7.08
CA ASN A 9 -14.40 6.78 -6.41
C ASN A 9 -15.34 5.68 -5.88
N CYS A 10 -15.64 4.68 -6.71
CA CYS A 10 -16.48 3.54 -6.32
C CYS A 10 -15.86 2.75 -5.16
N LEU A 11 -14.56 2.45 -5.22
CA LEU A 11 -13.88 1.64 -4.21
C LEU A 11 -13.61 2.39 -2.90
N LEU A 12 -13.44 3.71 -2.94
CA LEU A 12 -13.21 4.53 -1.75
C LEU A 12 -14.51 4.97 -1.07
N GLU A 13 -15.63 4.89 -1.78
CA GLU A 13 -16.98 5.06 -1.22
C GLU A 13 -17.39 3.77 -0.50
N PHE A 14 -16.85 3.58 0.71
CA PHE A 14 -17.24 2.44 1.53
C PHE A 14 -18.69 2.60 1.99
N PRO A 15 -19.50 1.53 1.92
CA PRO A 15 -20.88 1.58 2.37
C PRO A 15 -20.94 1.96 3.84
N GLU A 16 -21.97 2.72 4.20
CA GLU A 16 -22.26 2.99 5.60
C GLU A 16 -22.49 1.66 6.33
N GLY A 17 -21.80 1.50 7.46
CA GLY A 17 -22.01 0.34 8.32
C GLY A 17 -23.42 0.30 8.89
N ASP A 18 -23.88 -0.89 9.28
CA ASP A 18 -25.16 -1.03 9.98
C ASP A 18 -25.22 -0.09 11.20
N SER A 19 -26.38 0.51 11.42
CA SER A 19 -26.63 1.42 12.54
C SER A 19 -26.21 0.82 13.89
N LEU A 20 -26.40 -0.48 14.09
CA LEU A 20 -25.99 -1.20 15.29
C LEU A 20 -24.48 -1.08 15.51
N TRP A 21 -23.68 -1.35 14.47
CA TRP A 21 -22.23 -1.32 14.59
C TRP A 21 -21.68 0.10 14.72
N ARG A 22 -22.28 1.08 14.04
CA ARG A 22 -21.86 2.50 14.13
C ARG A 22 -22.12 3.13 15.50
N ASN A 23 -23.12 2.60 16.21
CA ASN A 23 -23.52 3.03 17.54
C ASN A 23 -22.87 2.24 18.67
N SER A 24 -22.06 1.20 18.39
CA SER A 24 -21.58 0.30 19.45
C SER A 24 -20.11 0.55 19.77
N LYS A 25 -19.81 0.96 21.02
CA LYS A 25 -18.43 1.00 21.53
C LYS A 25 -17.96 -0.42 21.87
N ASP A 26 -18.85 -1.17 22.50
CA ASP A 26 -18.74 -2.57 22.88
C ASP A 26 -20.16 -3.19 22.87
N PHE A 27 -20.32 -4.43 23.31
CA PHE A 27 -21.62 -5.12 23.29
C PHE A 27 -22.66 -4.59 24.31
N SER A 28 -22.29 -3.62 25.14
CA SER A 28 -23.10 -3.11 26.25
C SER A 28 -23.26 -1.60 26.27
N SER A 29 -22.35 -0.86 25.62
CA SER A 29 -22.31 0.60 25.65
C SER A 29 -22.34 1.23 24.26
N ARG A 30 -23.12 2.31 24.12
CA ARG A 30 -23.27 3.03 22.85
C ARG A 30 -22.23 4.14 22.69
N LEU A 31 -21.79 4.33 21.45
CA LEU A 31 -21.00 5.48 21.00
C LEU A 31 -21.92 6.68 20.76
N HIS A 32 -21.59 7.82 21.36
CA HIS A 32 -22.18 9.11 21.03
C HIS A 32 -21.09 10.18 20.91
N PRO A 33 -20.93 10.84 19.75
CA PRO A 33 -21.67 10.60 18.49
C PRO A 33 -21.33 9.24 17.86
N GLU A 34 -22.16 8.79 16.90
CA GLU A 34 -21.88 7.60 16.09
C GLU A 34 -20.53 7.70 15.39
N SER A 35 -19.90 6.55 15.12
CA SER A 35 -18.64 6.48 14.41
C SER A 35 -18.73 5.56 13.18
N ALA A 36 -18.01 5.92 12.12
CA ALA A 36 -17.86 5.04 10.96
C ALA A 36 -17.07 3.79 11.35
N LEU A 37 -17.47 2.62 10.83
CA LEU A 37 -16.74 1.36 11.10
C LEU A 37 -15.31 1.39 10.59
N LEU A 38 -15.09 2.10 9.50
CA LEU A 38 -13.77 2.29 8.90
C LEU A 38 -13.55 3.79 8.71
N GLY A 39 -12.44 4.28 9.27
CA GLY A 39 -11.95 5.61 8.91
C GLY A 39 -11.46 5.63 7.46
N LYS A 40 -11.44 6.83 6.84
CA LYS A 40 -10.99 7.04 5.46
C LYS A 40 -9.60 6.45 5.18
N SER A 41 -8.68 6.53 6.15
CA SER A 41 -7.34 5.95 6.04
C SER A 41 -7.40 4.42 5.89
N ARG A 42 -8.22 3.74 6.70
CA ARG A 42 -8.35 2.28 6.67
C ARG A 42 -9.07 1.80 5.42
N ALA A 43 -10.10 2.52 4.98
CA ALA A 43 -10.77 2.29 3.70
C ALA A 43 -9.77 2.28 2.54
N ARG A 44 -8.93 3.33 2.45
CA ARG A 44 -7.88 3.42 1.44
C ARG A 44 -6.85 2.30 1.53
N ASP A 45 -6.44 1.91 2.74
CA ASP A 45 -5.51 0.78 2.91
C ASP A 45 -6.11 -0.54 2.41
N LEU A 46 -7.42 -0.76 2.58
CA LEU A 46 -8.10 -1.93 2.02
C LEU A 46 -8.14 -1.87 0.48
N VAL A 47 -8.43 -0.70 -0.10
CA VAL A 47 -8.40 -0.52 -1.56
C VAL A 47 -7.01 -0.83 -2.11
N LEU A 48 -5.98 -0.28 -1.46
CA LEU A 48 -4.59 -0.43 -1.87
C LEU A 48 -4.08 -1.87 -1.76
N ASN A 49 -4.27 -2.50 -0.60
CA ASN A 49 -3.60 -3.78 -0.29
C ASN A 49 -4.46 -5.01 -0.60
N VAL A 50 -5.77 -4.84 -0.80
CA VAL A 50 -6.71 -5.97 -0.93
C VAL A 50 -7.55 -5.86 -2.18
N LEU A 51 -8.36 -4.80 -2.32
CA LEU A 51 -9.41 -4.77 -3.34
C LEU A 51 -8.83 -4.64 -4.76
N LEU A 52 -7.93 -3.68 -5.01
CA LEU A 52 -7.34 -3.53 -6.34
C LEU A 52 -6.49 -4.75 -6.75
N PRO A 53 -5.62 -5.31 -5.88
CA PRO A 53 -4.93 -6.57 -6.19
C PRO A 53 -5.89 -7.73 -6.49
N ALA A 54 -6.98 -7.88 -5.71
CA ALA A 54 -7.96 -8.94 -5.92
C ALA A 54 -8.72 -8.78 -7.25
N ILE A 55 -9.08 -7.54 -7.63
CA ILE A 55 -9.72 -7.25 -8.92
C ILE A 55 -8.76 -7.61 -10.07
N ALA A 56 -7.49 -7.20 -9.98
CA ALA A 56 -6.50 -7.50 -11.00
C ALA A 56 -6.31 -9.02 -11.17
N ALA A 57 -6.03 -9.74 -10.08
CA ALA A 57 -5.84 -11.18 -10.10
C ALA A 57 -7.06 -11.93 -10.64
N ARG A 58 -8.27 -11.51 -10.28
CA ARG A 58 -9.50 -12.11 -10.79
C ARG A 58 -9.68 -11.88 -12.29
N ALA A 59 -9.45 -10.65 -12.75
CA ALA A 59 -9.54 -10.30 -14.17
C ALA A 59 -8.50 -11.04 -15.01
N GLU A 60 -7.28 -11.24 -14.49
CA GLU A 60 -6.24 -12.04 -15.14
C GLU A 60 -6.62 -13.52 -15.24
N GLN A 61 -7.30 -14.07 -14.23
CA GLN A 61 -7.79 -15.45 -14.26
C GLN A 61 -8.93 -15.65 -15.28
N GLU A 62 -9.80 -14.66 -15.44
CA GLU A 62 -10.97 -14.74 -16.32
C GLU A 62 -10.61 -14.44 -17.79
N ASP A 63 -9.83 -13.39 -18.05
CA ASP A 63 -9.55 -12.87 -19.41
C ASP A 63 -8.07 -12.98 -19.83
N GLY A 64 -7.18 -13.45 -18.95
CA GLY A 64 -5.74 -13.54 -19.18
C GLY A 64 -4.94 -12.30 -18.72
N GLU A 65 -3.61 -12.42 -18.75
CA GLU A 65 -2.63 -11.45 -18.20
C GLU A 65 -2.80 -10.00 -18.71
N ASN A 66 -3.38 -9.82 -19.90
CA ASN A 66 -3.61 -8.50 -20.50
C ASN A 66 -5.08 -8.04 -20.43
N SER A 67 -5.85 -8.56 -19.46
CA SER A 67 -7.23 -8.14 -19.23
C SER A 67 -7.32 -6.61 -19.10
N PRO A 68 -8.21 -5.93 -19.86
CA PRO A 68 -8.43 -4.50 -19.71
C PRO A 68 -8.81 -4.11 -18.26
N THR A 69 -9.50 -5.01 -17.55
CA THR A 69 -9.90 -4.79 -16.15
C THR A 69 -8.70 -4.88 -15.21
N ALA A 70 -7.79 -5.84 -15.44
CA ALA A 70 -6.57 -5.96 -14.66
C ALA A 70 -5.66 -4.75 -14.83
N LEU A 71 -5.47 -4.32 -16.08
CA LEU A 71 -4.71 -3.11 -16.42
C LEU A 71 -5.32 -1.84 -15.79
N LEU A 72 -6.65 -1.72 -15.81
CA LEU A 72 -7.35 -0.61 -15.15
C LEU A 72 -7.15 -0.62 -13.63
N ALA A 73 -7.23 -1.80 -12.99
CA ALA A 73 -6.99 -1.94 -11.56
C ALA A 73 -5.54 -1.59 -11.18
N LEU A 74 -4.57 -2.03 -11.97
CA LEU A 74 -3.16 -1.67 -11.80
C LEU A 74 -2.95 -0.16 -11.95
N GLN A 75 -3.52 0.47 -12.98
CA GLN A 75 -3.44 1.92 -13.17
C GLN A 75 -4.06 2.70 -12.00
N ALA A 76 -5.23 2.28 -11.52
CA ALA A 76 -5.86 2.85 -10.34
C ALA A 76 -4.98 2.70 -9.08
N TRP A 77 -4.32 1.54 -8.93
CA TRP A 77 -3.41 1.28 -7.81
C TRP A 77 -2.19 2.21 -7.85
N MET A 78 -1.62 2.44 -9.03
CA MET A 78 -0.48 3.36 -9.21
C MET A 78 -0.86 4.83 -8.91
N GLU A 79 -2.13 5.21 -9.07
CA GLU A 79 -2.60 6.56 -8.78
C GLU A 79 -2.72 6.86 -7.27
N LEU A 80 -2.85 5.82 -6.43
CA LEU A 80 -3.11 5.98 -5.00
C LEU A 80 -1.98 6.70 -4.25
N PRO A 81 -2.33 7.61 -3.31
CA PRO A 81 -1.36 8.18 -2.38
C PRO A 81 -0.86 7.10 -1.39
N PRO A 82 0.27 7.34 -0.70
CA PRO A 82 0.80 6.43 0.32
C PRO A 82 -0.27 6.04 1.36
N GLY A 83 -0.24 4.78 1.79
CA GLY A 83 -1.14 4.25 2.82
C GLY A 83 -0.79 4.77 4.22
N GLN A 84 -1.29 4.11 5.25
CA GLN A 84 -0.84 4.39 6.61
C GLN A 84 0.61 3.95 6.83
N ASP A 85 1.30 4.62 7.74
CA ASP A 85 2.64 4.21 8.16
C ASP A 85 2.57 3.11 9.24
N ASN A 86 3.65 2.34 9.34
CA ASN A 86 3.83 1.35 10.39
C ASN A 86 5.30 1.35 10.84
N HIS A 87 5.63 0.59 11.88
CA HIS A 87 7.00 0.58 12.42
C HIS A 87 8.03 0.14 11.37
N LEU A 88 7.74 -0.91 10.60
CA LEU A 88 8.62 -1.41 9.52
C LEU A 88 8.90 -0.32 8.47
N PHE A 89 7.87 0.42 8.06
CA PHE A 89 8.02 1.50 7.09
C PHE A 89 8.88 2.64 7.64
N ARG A 90 8.70 3.01 8.91
CA ARG A 90 9.52 4.02 9.56
C ARG A 90 10.97 3.57 9.62
N GLU A 91 11.24 2.34 10.04
CA GLU A 91 12.59 1.76 10.06
C GLU A 91 13.22 1.75 8.67
N ALA A 92 12.49 1.30 7.64
CA ALA A 92 12.95 1.31 6.26
C ALA A 92 13.32 2.73 5.79
N CYS A 93 12.50 3.75 6.13
CA CYS A 93 12.83 5.15 5.84
C CYS A 93 14.11 5.58 6.54
N HIS A 94 14.27 5.25 7.83
CA HIS A 94 15.47 5.56 8.58
C HIS A 94 16.73 4.85 8.05
N ARG A 95 16.58 3.65 7.50
CA ARG A 95 17.67 2.85 6.96
C ARG A 95 18.13 3.33 5.58
N PHE A 96 17.20 3.62 4.70
CA PHE A 96 17.51 3.85 3.28
C PHE A 96 17.54 5.33 2.88
N LEU A 97 16.90 6.22 3.64
CA LEU A 97 16.79 7.63 3.30
C LEU A 97 17.57 8.46 4.30
N VAL A 98 18.66 9.09 3.83
CA VAL A 98 19.49 9.98 4.65
C VAL A 98 19.41 11.42 4.09
N PRO A 99 18.89 12.39 4.86
CA PRO A 99 18.17 12.22 6.13
C PRO A 99 16.78 11.56 5.95
N PRO A 100 16.20 10.95 7.01
CA PRO A 100 14.89 10.27 6.94
C PRO A 100 13.74 11.19 6.51
N SER A 101 13.88 12.50 6.71
CA SER A 101 12.92 13.51 6.28
C SER A 101 12.70 13.52 4.75
N ARG A 102 13.66 13.05 3.96
CA ARG A 102 13.53 12.93 2.49
C ARG A 102 12.41 11.99 2.06
N ALA A 103 11.91 11.12 2.95
CA ALA A 103 10.75 10.29 2.72
C ALA A 103 9.55 11.09 2.19
N LYS A 104 9.34 12.32 2.69
CA LYS A 104 8.22 13.19 2.25
C LYS A 104 8.34 13.64 0.79
N GLU A 105 9.56 13.73 0.27
CA GLU A 105 9.84 14.16 -1.10
C GLU A 105 9.84 12.99 -2.08
N ILE A 106 10.28 11.81 -1.63
CA ILE A 106 10.46 10.63 -2.49
C ILE A 106 9.19 9.78 -2.51
N LEU A 107 8.60 9.52 -1.34
CA LEU A 107 7.53 8.53 -1.16
C LEU A 107 6.15 9.17 -1.36
N LYS A 108 5.91 9.72 -2.56
CA LYS A 108 4.66 10.44 -2.91
C LYS A 108 3.48 9.55 -3.30
N LYS A 109 3.71 8.25 -3.49
CA LYS A 109 2.75 7.29 -4.05
C LYS A 109 2.81 5.98 -3.30
N ALA A 110 1.72 5.24 -3.34
CA ALA A 110 1.62 3.97 -2.63
C ALA A 110 2.66 2.96 -3.10
N TYR A 111 2.94 2.90 -4.40
CA TYR A 111 3.96 2.02 -4.95
C TYR A 111 5.38 2.38 -4.49
N HIS A 112 5.69 3.65 -4.19
CA HIS A 112 6.98 4.01 -3.59
C HIS A 112 7.10 3.43 -2.17
N GLN A 113 6.03 3.52 -1.37
CA GLN A 113 5.99 2.95 -0.03
C GLN A 113 6.10 1.42 -0.07
N GLN A 114 5.35 0.76 -0.94
CA GLN A 114 5.37 -0.69 -1.09
C GLN A 114 6.71 -1.19 -1.60
N GLY A 115 7.32 -0.51 -2.58
CA GLY A 115 8.66 -0.83 -3.06
C GLY A 115 9.74 -0.69 -1.97
N LEU A 116 9.66 0.35 -1.13
CA LEU A 116 10.59 0.50 0.00
C LEU A 116 10.44 -0.63 1.02
N LEU A 117 9.21 -1.03 1.33
CA LEU A 117 8.91 -2.15 2.23
C LEU A 117 9.36 -3.50 1.65
N ASP A 118 9.23 -3.68 0.34
CA ASP A 118 9.69 -4.87 -0.36
C ASP A 118 11.22 -5.01 -0.26
N ILE A 119 11.95 -3.93 -0.57
CA ILE A 119 13.41 -3.88 -0.43
C ILE A 119 13.83 -4.17 1.02
N TYR A 120 13.14 -3.55 1.99
CA TYR A 120 13.45 -3.76 3.41
C TYR A 120 13.25 -5.22 3.83
N GLN A 121 12.13 -5.83 3.47
CA GLN A 121 11.80 -7.19 3.90
C GLN A 121 12.61 -8.25 3.16
N ASN A 122 12.65 -8.19 1.83
CA ASN A 122 13.19 -9.27 0.99
C ASN A 122 14.71 -9.20 0.81
N PHE A 123 15.34 -8.08 1.22
CA PHE A 123 16.80 -7.96 1.18
C PHE A 123 17.35 -7.62 2.56
N CYS A 124 16.93 -6.52 3.18
CA CYS A 124 17.57 -6.08 4.43
C CYS A 124 17.30 -7.04 5.59
N LEU A 125 16.03 -7.37 5.86
CA LEU A 125 15.67 -8.29 6.93
C LEU A 125 16.01 -9.74 6.58
N ALA A 126 15.72 -10.18 5.35
CA ALA A 126 16.01 -11.54 4.88
C ALA A 126 17.51 -11.90 4.98
N LEU A 127 18.40 -10.93 4.75
CA LEU A 127 19.84 -11.11 4.86
C LEU A 127 20.40 -10.73 6.24
N SER A 128 19.54 -10.58 7.26
CA SER A 128 19.97 -10.17 8.62
C SER A 128 20.82 -8.89 8.64
N HIS A 129 20.51 -7.95 7.75
CA HIS A 129 21.23 -6.69 7.55
C HIS A 129 22.67 -6.85 7.02
N ASP A 130 23.03 -8.01 6.44
CA ASP A 130 24.30 -8.22 5.77
C ASP A 130 24.35 -7.45 4.44
N CYS A 131 24.78 -6.20 4.53
CA CYS A 131 24.95 -5.34 3.37
C CYS A 131 26.02 -5.88 2.41
N PHE A 132 27.06 -6.58 2.88
CA PHE A 132 28.15 -7.04 2.01
C PHE A 132 27.69 -8.10 1.00
N SER A 133 26.74 -8.94 1.41
CA SER A 133 26.16 -9.99 0.56
C SER A 133 24.87 -9.55 -0.13
N CYS A 134 24.45 -8.29 0.02
CA CYS A 134 23.16 -7.83 -0.49
C CYS A 134 23.20 -7.60 -2.01
N PRO A 135 22.38 -8.31 -2.81
CA PRO A 135 22.38 -8.18 -4.27
C PRO A 135 21.84 -6.82 -4.75
N PHE A 136 21.24 -6.04 -3.85
CA PHE A 136 20.80 -4.66 -4.13
C PHE A 136 21.96 -3.67 -4.16
N ILE A 137 23.10 -4.01 -3.54
CA ILE A 137 24.35 -3.28 -3.75
C ILE A 137 24.90 -3.77 -5.08
N SER A 138 24.72 -2.95 -6.13
CA SER A 138 25.47 -3.13 -7.36
C SER A 138 26.94 -3.26 -6.99
N ALA A 139 27.59 -4.33 -7.45
CA ALA A 139 29.00 -4.61 -7.16
C ALA A 139 29.82 -3.32 -7.20
N PRO A 140 30.74 -3.08 -6.24
CA PRO A 140 31.63 -1.95 -6.35
C PRO A 140 32.29 -2.02 -7.73
N ASP A 141 32.22 -0.89 -8.43
CA ASP A 141 32.95 -0.63 -9.66
C ASP A 141 34.31 -1.33 -9.54
N VAL A 142 34.59 -2.27 -10.45
CA VAL A 142 35.91 -2.88 -10.57
C VAL A 142 36.84 -1.79 -11.10
N MET A 143 37.23 -0.86 -10.23
CA MET A 143 38.22 0.16 -10.49
C MET A 143 39.59 -0.36 -10.08
N HIS A 144 40.27 -0.87 -11.10
CA HIS A 144 41.70 -0.80 -11.36
C HIS A 144 42.66 -1.50 -10.38
N GLN A 145 43.16 -2.66 -10.83
CA GLN A 145 44.59 -2.98 -10.84
C GLN A 145 44.98 -3.50 -12.22
#